data_AF-A0A7C5MSS4-F1
#
_entry.id   AF-A0A7C5MSS4-F1
#
_cell.length_a   1.000
_cell.length_b   1.000
_cell.length_c   1.000
_cell.angle_alpha   90.00
_cell.angle_beta   90.00
_cell.angle_gamma   90.00
#
_symmetry.space_group_name_H-M   'P 1'
#
loop_
_entity.id
_entity.type
_entity.pdbx_description
1 polymer ?
#
loop_
_entity_poly.entity_id
_entity_poly.type
_entity_poly.pdbx_seq_one_letter_code
_entity_poly.pdbx_strand_id
1 'polypeptide(L)'
;MGKVSDKILKRVFLLFGGVTLFSVVILFRVIQIQYLQKDKWVDAVEKDRVYEKRVLAARGNILSDEGRVLATSQPFYRLPIDPSLMDTTAEAFPE
;
A
#
# COMPACT_ATOMS: atom_id res chain seq x y z
N MET A 1 -40.58 19.08 31.66
CA MET A 1 -39.40 18.20 31.54
C MET A 1 -39.78 16.83 32.12
N GLY A 2 -40.11 15.85 31.28
CA GLY A 2 -40.65 14.56 31.73
C GLY A 2 -39.60 13.77 32.54
N LYS A 3 -39.97 13.28 33.72
CA LYS A 3 -39.09 12.46 34.57
C LYS A 3 -38.80 11.12 33.87
N VAL A 4 -37.57 10.96 33.38
CA VAL A 4 -37.07 9.68 32.86
C VAL A 4 -36.95 8.70 34.02
N SER A 5 -37.47 7.49 33.88
CA SER A 5 -37.41 6.48 34.94
C SER A 5 -35.98 5.95 35.12
N ASP A 6 -35.45 6.01 36.34
CA ASP A 6 -34.09 5.56 36.72
C ASP A 6 -33.77 4.12 36.30
N LYS A 7 -34.79 3.28 36.19
CA LYS A 7 -34.69 1.89 35.72
C LYS A 7 -34.21 1.79 34.27
N ILE A 8 -34.62 2.72 33.41
CA ILE A 8 -34.26 2.75 31.99
C ILE A 8 -32.81 3.22 31.85
N LEU A 9 -32.45 4.29 32.55
CA LEU A 9 -31.09 4.83 32.57
C LEU A 9 -30.06 3.79 33.03
N LYS A 10 -30.34 3.03 34.10
CA LYS A 10 -29.43 1.97 34.57
C LYS A 10 -29.18 0.85 33.54
N ARG A 11 -30.21 0.44 32.79
CA ARG A 11 -30.06 -0.61 31.77
C ARG A 11 -29.26 -0.13 30.56
N VAL A 12 -29.52 1.09 30.10
CA VAL A 12 -28.76 1.71 29.02
C VAL A 12 -27.30 1.88 29.42
N PHE A 13 -27.03 2.31 30.66
CA PHE A 13 -25.67 2.44 31.19
C PHE A 13 -24.95 1.07 31.26
N LEU A 14 -25.66 0.01 31.65
CA LEU A 14 -25.11 -1.35 31.68
C LEU A 14 -24.75 -1.86 30.27
N LEU A 15 -25.59 -1.59 29.27
CA LEU A 15 -25.29 -1.91 27.87
C LEU A 15 -24.08 -1.10 27.37
N PHE A 16 -24.03 0.20 27.65
CA PHE A 16 -22.90 1.05 27.30
C PHE A 16 -21.59 0.62 27.96
N GLY A 17 -21.65 0.19 29.21
CA GLY A 17 -20.50 -0.41 29.91
C GLY A 17 -19.98 -1.65 29.19
N GLY A 18 -20.88 -2.54 28.76
CA GLY A 18 -20.53 -3.73 27.98
C GLY A 18 -19.86 -3.41 26.64
N VAL A 19 -20.42 -2.45 25.89
CA VAL A 19 -19.83 -1.99 24.61
C VAL A 19 -18.47 -1.33 24.82
N THR A 20 -18.33 -0.53 25.88
CA THR A 20 -17.06 0.13 26.23
C THR A 20 -15.97 -0.90 26.55
N LEU A 21 -16.30 -1.91 27.37
CA LEU A 21 -15.37 -2.99 27.68
C LEU A 21 -14.93 -3.74 26.42
N PHE A 22 -15.88 -4.06 25.53
CA PHE A 22 -15.59 -4.74 24.27
C PHE A 22 -14.67 -3.90 23.36
N SER A 23 -14.89 -2.58 23.29
CA SER A 23 -14.03 -1.66 22.56
C SER A 23 -12.59 -1.67 23.10
N VAL A 24 -12.42 -1.66 24.43
CA VAL A 24 -11.09 -1.73 25.06
C VAL A 24 -10.37 -3.04 24.71
N VAL A 25 -11.07 -4.18 24.68
CA VAL A 25 -10.49 -5.47 24.27
C VAL A 25 -9.99 -5.43 22.83
N ILE A 26 -10.76 -4.83 21.91
CA ILE A 26 -10.36 -4.67 20.51
C ILE A 26 -9.10 -3.80 20.41
N LEU A 27 -9.08 -2.66 21.10
CA LEU A 27 -7.91 -1.77 21.11
C LEU A 27 -6.67 -2.47 21.66
N PHE A 28 -6.80 -3.22 22.75
CA PHE A 28 -5.71 -4.02 23.28
C PHE A 28 -5.20 -5.05 22.26
N ARG A 29 -6.10 -5.73 21.55
CA ARG A 29 -5.72 -6.69 20.50
C ARG A 29 -5.01 -6.02 19.33
N VAL A 30 -5.46 -4.83 18.93
CA VAL A 30 -4.83 -4.03 17.88
C VAL A 30 -3.41 -3.63 18.28
N ILE A 31 -3.22 -3.13 19.52
CA ILE A 31 -1.89 -2.81 20.06
C ILE A 31 -1.02 -4.07 20.09
N GLN A 32 -1.56 -5.20 20.53
CA GLN A 32 -0.80 -6.46 20.55
C GLN A 32 -0.29 -6.84 19.15
N ILE A 33 -1.13 -6.72 18.11
CA ILE A 33 -0.73 -7.02 16.73
C ILE A 33 0.33 -6.00 16.25
N GLN A 34 0.12 -4.72 16.52
CA GLN A 34 1.03 -3.66 16.07
C GLN A 34 2.41 -3.68 16.73
N TYR A 35 2.52 -4.08 18.01
CA TYR A 35 3.79 -4.08 18.74
C TYR A 35 4.43 -5.46 18.86
N LEU A 36 3.67 -6.51 19.22
CA LEU A 36 4.26 -7.85 19.43
C LEU A 36 4.44 -8.63 18.12
N GLN A 37 3.63 -8.36 17.10
CA GLN A 37 3.70 -9.08 15.83
C GLN A 37 4.31 -8.25 14.71
N LYS A 38 4.75 -7.02 14.99
CA LYS A 38 5.31 -6.09 14.01
C LYS A 38 6.34 -6.76 13.12
N ASP A 39 7.35 -7.37 13.74
CA ASP A 39 8.52 -7.90 13.05
C ASP A 39 8.12 -9.03 12.11
N LYS A 40 7.22 -9.93 12.53
CA LYS A 40 6.66 -10.98 11.66
C LYS A 40 6.03 -10.43 10.39
N TRP A 41 5.26 -9.34 10.50
CA TRP A 41 4.58 -8.75 9.35
C TRP A 41 5.53 -7.92 8.48
N VAL A 42 6.52 -7.26 9.07
CA VAL A 42 7.57 -6.54 8.35
C VAL A 42 8.43 -7.51 7.54
N ASP A 43 8.87 -8.61 8.15
CA ASP A 43 9.68 -9.63 7.48
C ASP A 43 8.93 -10.29 6.31
N ALA A 44 7.63 -10.54 6.47
CA ALA A 44 6.78 -11.08 5.41
C ALA A 44 6.70 -10.12 4.22
N VAL A 45 6.56 -8.82 4.48
CA VAL A 45 6.52 -7.79 3.45
C VAL A 45 7.88 -7.62 2.77
N GLU A 46 8.97 -7.66 3.53
CA GLU A 46 10.32 -7.53 2.97
C GLU A 46 10.66 -8.71 2.04
N LYS A 47 10.30 -9.92 2.44
CA LYS A 47 10.48 -11.12 1.60
C LYS A 47 9.70 -11.05 0.28
N ASP A 48 8.48 -10.53 0.30
CA ASP A 48 7.65 -10.41 -0.91
C ASP A 48 8.02 -9.20 -1.78
N ARG A 49 8.56 -8.12 -1.21
CA ARG A 49 8.87 -6.89 -1.95
C ARG A 49 10.24 -6.89 -2.62
N VAL A 50 11.18 -7.73 -2.19
CA VAL A 50 12.49 -7.81 -2.83
C VAL A 50 12.39 -8.65 -4.11
N TYR A 51 12.04 -7.99 -5.20
CA TYR A 51 12.15 -8.56 -6.53
C TYR A 51 13.58 -8.38 -7.04
N GLU A 52 14.39 -9.44 -6.99
CA GLU A 52 15.69 -9.46 -7.62
C GLU A 52 15.55 -9.35 -9.15
N LYS A 53 15.66 -8.13 -9.67
CA LYS A 53 15.73 -7.91 -11.12
C LYS A 53 17.19 -7.96 -11.55
N ARG A 54 17.58 -9.02 -12.25
CA ARG A 54 18.90 -9.10 -12.90
C ARG A 54 19.01 -7.97 -13.93
N VAL A 55 19.81 -6.95 -13.62
CA VAL A 55 20.17 -5.90 -14.58
C VAL A 55 21.30 -6.45 -15.45
N LEU A 56 21.05 -6.58 -16.76
CA LEU A 56 22.08 -6.99 -17.70
C LEU A 56 23.09 -5.86 -17.87
N ALA A 57 24.37 -6.20 -17.96
CA ALA A 57 25.42 -5.23 -18.26
C ALA A 57 25.21 -4.61 -19.65
N ALA A 58 25.39 -3.30 -19.76
CA ALA A 58 25.36 -2.61 -21.04
C ALA A 58 26.55 -3.02 -21.91
N ARG A 59 26.32 -3.27 -23.20
CA ARG A 59 27.40 -3.46 -24.18
C ARG A 59 28.16 -2.14 -24.36
N GLY A 60 29.48 -2.22 -24.40
CA GLY A 60 30.36 -1.07 -24.65
C GLY A 60 30.15 -0.40 -26.01
N ASN A 61 30.54 0.87 -26.09
CA ASN A 61 30.46 1.66 -27.32
C ASN A 61 31.63 1.33 -28.27
N ILE A 62 31.38 1.34 -29.58
CA ILE A 62 32.44 1.28 -30.61
C ILE A 62 32.68 2.69 -31.14
N LEU A 63 33.95 3.10 -31.15
CA LEU A 63 34.43 4.41 -31.55
C LEU A 63 35.36 4.28 -32.77
N SER A 64 35.40 5.29 -33.64
CA SER A 64 36.45 5.44 -34.66
C SER A 64 37.78 5.86 -34.02
N ASP A 65 38.89 5.86 -34.77
CA ASP A 65 40.19 6.35 -34.26
C ASP A 65 40.13 7.85 -33.85
N GLU A 66 39.28 8.64 -34.52
CA GLU A 66 38.96 10.04 -34.15
C GLU A 66 37.98 10.17 -32.97
N GLY A 67 37.53 9.07 -32.35
CA GLY A 67 36.60 9.09 -31.21
C GLY A 67 35.12 9.29 -31.57
N ARG A 68 34.72 9.19 -32.84
CA ARG A 68 33.32 9.29 -33.28
C ARG A 68 32.58 7.98 -33.02
N VAL A 69 31.34 8.07 -32.50
CA VAL A 69 30.54 6.89 -32.17
C VAL A 69 30.07 6.18 -33.45
N LEU A 70 30.42 4.90 -33.58
CA LEU A 70 29.98 4.04 -34.69
C LEU A 70 28.83 3.12 -34.27
N ALA A 71 28.83 2.65 -33.02
CA ALA A 71 27.73 1.85 -32.47
C ALA A 71 27.62 2.04 -30.96
N THR A 72 26.41 2.33 -30.47
CA THR A 72 26.08 2.47 -29.04
C THR A 72 24.79 1.73 -28.70
N SER A 73 24.64 1.35 -27.43
CA SER A 73 23.49 0.61 -26.91
C SER A 73 22.60 1.57 -26.11
N GLN A 74 21.61 2.17 -26.76
CA GLN A 74 20.65 3.06 -26.10
C GLN A 74 19.41 2.27 -25.62
N PRO A 75 18.81 2.63 -24.48
CA PRO A 75 17.60 1.96 -23.99
C PRO A 75 16.42 2.25 -24.91
N PHE A 76 15.71 1.19 -25.31
CA PHE A 76 14.44 1.31 -26.04
C PHE A 76 13.27 1.18 -25.07
N TYR A 77 12.41 2.19 -25.05
CA TYR A 77 11.14 2.11 -24.34
C TYR A 77 10.07 1.57 -25.29
N ARG A 78 9.38 0.51 -24.86
CA ARG A 78 8.14 0.07 -25.49
C ARG A 78 7.01 0.41 -24.55
N LEU A 79 6.01 1.13 -25.04
CA LEU A 79 4.81 1.46 -24.30
C LEU A 79 3.70 0.49 -24.74
N PRO A 80 3.50 -0.64 -24.04
CA PRO A 80 2.34 -1.48 -24.30
C PRO A 80 1.08 -0.76 -23.82
N ILE A 81 0.08 -0.68 -24.68
CA ILE A 81 -1.25 -0.16 -24.34
C ILE A 81 -2.17 -1.36 -24.21
N ASP A 82 -2.81 -1.51 -23.05
CA ASP A 82 -3.86 -2.51 -22.81
C ASP A 82 -5.23 -1.82 -22.94
N PRO A 83 -5.98 -2.06 -24.03
CA PRO A 83 -7.28 -1.42 -24.26
C PRO A 83 -8.41 -2.01 -23.41
N SER A 84 -8.17 -3.04 -22.59
CA SER A 84 -9.21 -3.68 -21.78
C SER A 84 -9.60 -2.89 -20.53
N LEU A 85 -8.75 -1.97 -20.08
CA LEU A 85 -9.00 -1.07 -18.95
C LEU A 85 -9.27 0.33 -19.49
N MET A 86 -10.54 0.60 -19.77
CA MET A 86 -11.01 1.94 -20.09
C MET A 86 -11.30 2.63 -18.75
N ASP A 87 -10.42 3.53 -18.30
CA ASP A 87 -10.74 4.38 -17.17
C ASP A 87 -11.72 5.47 -17.64
N THR A 88 -13.01 5.17 -17.53
CA THR A 88 -14.11 6.09 -17.85
C THR A 88 -14.21 7.25 -16.85
N THR A 89 -13.37 7.28 -15.81
CA THR A 89 -13.44 8.28 -14.71
C THR A 89 -12.49 9.45 -14.93
N ALA A 90 -11.49 9.33 -15.80
CA ALA A 90 -10.60 10.44 -16.13
C ALA A 90 -11.27 11.34 -17.17
N GLU A 91 -11.64 12.56 -16.77
CA GLU A 91 -12.04 13.59 -17.72
C GLU A 91 -10.93 13.79 -18.76
N ALA A 92 -11.36 13.87 -20.02
CA ALA A 92 -10.52 13.97 -21.19
C ALA A 92 -9.44 15.06 -21.04
N PHE A 93 -8.28 14.77 -21.62
CA PHE A 93 -7.11 15.64 -21.72
C PHE A 93 -7.49 17.11 -21.99
N PRO A 94 -6.96 18.09 -21.23
CA PRO A 94 -7.13 19.50 -21.58
C PRO A 94 -6.40 19.79 -22.90
N GLU A 95 -7.10 20.49 -23.80
CA GLU A 95 -6.60 20.89 -25.13
C GLU A 95 -5.31 21.73 -25.09
#